data_AF-A0A813JUY2-F1
#
_entry.id   AF-A0A813JUY2-F1
#
_cell.length_a   1.000
_cell.length_b   1.000
_cell.length_c   1.000
_cell.angle_alpha   90.00
_cell.angle_beta   90.00
_cell.angle_gamma   90.00
#
_symmetry.space_group_name_H-M   'P 1'
#
loop_
_entity.id
_entity.type
_entity.pdbx_description
1 polymer ?
#
loop_
_entity_poly.entity_id
_entity_poly.type
_entity_poly.pdbx_seq_one_letter_code
_entity_poly.pdbx_strand_id
1 'polypeptide(L)'
;MAVADASTRESRLFETVRLIREWIEASFQPAGAERFRKAGRLKARFDVDLGDEMCKQLQAYMRASFALSGLQLQLAERPITGSTKTKPCVEVLMTAAARDLYAEKHPEAAGKRRSPLSLGDDVGDSLPALGDHTGEPLEPAAATLAAAPATPAAPSATKRRLEAATGTPPPKRVSASGAAAVSQQLGSVWESVPPHLVPLGLEGLCEAREILDLGQKTSSGMAALKAEKEAVAWLKGLACREVTAADLRTTRIGLAVNEWRKHREPYVAGLAFSLLTDWKASWRQEQKGAAVANPSCS
;
A
#
# COMPACT_ATOMS: atom_id res chain seq x y z
N MET A 1 -24.36 8.23 -25.67
CA MET A 1 -23.08 8.97 -25.64
C MET A 1 -22.60 9.37 -24.23
N ALA A 2 -23.30 9.03 -23.13
CA ALA A 2 -22.88 9.43 -21.76
C ALA A 2 -21.78 8.55 -21.11
N VAL A 3 -21.55 7.33 -21.62
CA VAL A 3 -20.64 6.36 -20.98
C VAL A 3 -19.15 6.69 -21.20
N ALA A 4 -18.80 7.33 -22.32
CA ALA A 4 -17.41 7.71 -22.60
C ALA A 4 -16.94 8.86 -21.69
N ASP A 5 -17.83 9.78 -21.33
CA ASP A 5 -17.49 10.95 -20.50
C ASP A 5 -17.23 10.54 -19.04
N ALA A 6 -18.03 9.62 -18.48
CA ALA A 6 -17.83 9.10 -17.12
C ALA A 6 -16.49 8.36 -16.96
N SER A 7 -16.15 7.48 -17.90
CA SER A 7 -14.86 6.75 -17.90
C SER A 7 -13.65 7.69 -17.96
N THR A 8 -13.77 8.78 -18.73
CA THR A 8 -12.70 9.77 -18.88
C THR A 8 -12.53 10.60 -17.60
N ARG A 9 -13.62 10.91 -16.89
CA ARG A 9 -13.60 11.65 -15.62
C ARG A 9 -13.01 10.82 -14.48
N GLU A 10 -13.42 9.55 -14.36
CA GLU A 10 -12.85 8.63 -13.37
C GLU A 10 -11.35 8.41 -13.58
N SER A 11 -10.93 8.27 -14.84
CA SER A 11 -9.50 8.14 -15.19
C SER A 11 -8.67 9.33 -14.72
N ARG A 12 -9.19 10.56 -14.84
CA ARG A 12 -8.52 11.78 -14.35
C ARG A 12 -8.39 11.81 -12.83
N LEU A 13 -9.41 11.34 -12.11
CA LEU A 13 -9.38 11.29 -10.65
C LEU A 13 -8.29 10.33 -10.16
N PHE A 14 -8.21 9.12 -10.73
CA PHE A 14 -7.17 8.16 -10.36
C PHE A 14 -5.77 8.61 -10.75
N GLU A 15 -5.63 9.26 -11.91
CA GLU A 15 -4.36 9.85 -12.31
C GLU A 15 -3.92 10.94 -11.34
N THR A 16 -4.86 11.77 -10.86
CA THR A 16 -4.58 12.77 -9.82
C THR A 16 -4.11 12.11 -8.52
N VAL A 17 -4.77 11.03 -8.08
CA VAL A 17 -4.34 10.26 -6.89
C VAL A 17 -2.94 9.67 -7.07
N ARG A 18 -2.62 9.16 -8.27
CA ARG A 18 -1.30 8.63 -8.60
C ARG A 18 -0.22 9.71 -8.49
N LEU A 19 -0.45 10.87 -9.11
CA LEU A 19 0.46 12.02 -9.05
C LEU A 19 0.67 12.52 -7.61
N ILE A 20 -0.40 12.56 -6.80
CA ILE A 20 -0.31 12.92 -5.39
C ILE A 20 0.57 11.93 -4.62
N ARG A 21 0.42 10.62 -4.85
CA ARG A 21 1.26 9.60 -4.21
C ARG A 21 2.73 9.72 -4.59
N GLU A 22 3.01 9.88 -5.88
CA GLU A 22 4.38 10.06 -6.38
C GLU A 22 5.04 11.31 -5.78
N TRP A 23 4.29 12.41 -5.64
CA TRP A 23 4.77 13.61 -4.98
C TRP A 23 5.07 13.40 -3.48
N ILE A 24 4.22 12.65 -2.76
CA ILE A 24 4.47 12.29 -1.37
C ILE A 24 5.72 11.42 -1.25
N GLU A 25 5.87 10.41 -2.11
CA GLU A 25 7.05 9.55 -2.13
C GLU A 25 8.33 10.34 -2.44
N ALA A 26 8.26 11.28 -3.39
CA ALA A 26 9.34 12.20 -3.70
C ALA A 26 9.70 13.11 -2.50
N SER A 27 8.74 13.41 -1.62
CA SER A 27 9.02 14.18 -0.40
C SER A 27 9.98 13.46 0.56
N PHE A 28 10.04 12.12 0.51
CA PHE A 28 10.95 11.32 1.34
C PHE A 28 12.39 11.26 0.80
N GLN A 29 12.60 11.66 -0.45
CA GLN A 29 13.94 11.80 -1.05
C GLN A 29 14.73 12.93 -0.37
N PRO A 30 16.07 12.92 -0.43
CA PRO A 30 16.91 13.90 0.26
C PRO A 30 16.54 15.36 -0.02
N ALA A 31 16.30 15.72 -1.29
CA ALA A 31 15.89 17.06 -1.68
C ALA A 31 14.50 17.45 -1.14
N GLY A 32 13.53 16.53 -1.16
CA GLY A 32 12.20 16.75 -0.60
C GLY A 32 12.22 16.85 0.93
N ALA A 33 13.05 16.04 1.58
CA ALA A 33 13.21 16.02 3.02
C ALA A 33 13.86 17.30 3.56
N GLU A 34 14.89 17.82 2.87
CA GLU A 34 15.49 19.13 3.12
C GLU A 34 14.45 20.26 3.05
N ARG A 35 13.67 20.30 1.96
CA ARG A 35 12.61 21.30 1.76
C ARG A 35 11.56 21.23 2.87
N PHE A 36 11.11 20.02 3.21
CA PHE A 36 10.15 19.81 4.29
C PHE A 36 10.73 20.22 5.65
N ARG A 37 12.00 19.90 5.94
CA ARG A 37 12.65 20.26 7.21
C ARG A 37 12.73 21.78 7.39
N LYS A 38 12.97 22.53 6.29
CA LYS A 38 13.04 24.00 6.29
C LYS A 38 11.66 24.64 6.41
N ALA A 39 10.66 24.14 5.69
CA ALA A 39 9.34 24.77 5.60
C ALA A 39 8.31 24.25 6.61
N GLY A 40 8.52 23.08 7.22
CA GLY A 40 7.56 22.39 8.11
C GLY A 40 6.30 21.86 7.42
N ARG A 41 6.10 22.20 6.15
CA ARG A 41 4.99 21.79 5.29
C ARG A 41 5.44 21.74 3.84
N LEU A 42 4.78 20.90 3.05
CA LEU A 42 4.95 20.87 1.60
C LEU A 42 3.63 21.16 0.90
N LYS A 43 3.73 21.85 -0.23
CA LYS A 43 2.61 22.30 -1.03
C LYS A 43 2.87 21.95 -2.49
N ALA A 44 1.89 21.34 -3.15
CA ALA A 44 1.93 21.05 -4.57
C ALA A 44 0.62 21.46 -5.25
N ARG A 45 0.73 21.81 -6.53
CA ARG A 45 -0.41 22.09 -7.40
C ARG A 45 -0.37 21.11 -8.55
N PHE A 46 -1.50 20.49 -8.81
CA PHE A 46 -1.70 19.53 -9.89
C PHE A 46 -2.64 20.17 -10.91
N ASP A 47 -2.14 20.38 -12.12
CA ASP A 47 -2.88 20.99 -13.23
C ASP A 47 -3.90 20.00 -13.81
N VAL A 48 -4.91 19.66 -13.02
CA VAL A 48 -5.99 18.75 -13.41
C VAL A 48 -7.31 19.50 -13.32
N ASP A 49 -8.01 19.55 -14.46
CA ASP A 49 -9.37 20.06 -14.54
C ASP A 49 -10.35 19.02 -13.97
N LEU A 50 -10.49 19.06 -12.65
CA LEU A 50 -11.50 18.33 -11.91
C LEU A 50 -12.65 19.29 -11.61
N GLY A 51 -13.81 19.07 -12.24
CA GLY A 51 -15.03 19.77 -11.86
C GLY A 51 -15.37 19.53 -10.37
N ASP A 52 -16.20 20.40 -9.79
CA ASP A 52 -16.51 20.42 -8.36
C ASP A 52 -16.89 19.04 -7.78
N GLU A 53 -17.68 18.26 -8.54
CA GLU A 53 -18.13 16.95 -8.11
C GLU A 53 -16.98 15.93 -8.02
N MET A 54 -16.03 15.97 -8.97
CA MET A 54 -14.83 15.12 -8.93
C MET A 54 -13.90 15.52 -7.79
N CYS A 55 -13.85 16.81 -7.45
CA CYS A 55 -13.08 17.26 -6.30
C CYS A 55 -13.69 16.80 -4.97
N LYS A 56 -15.02 16.80 -4.84
CA LYS A 56 -15.69 16.19 -3.68
C LYS A 56 -15.40 14.69 -3.60
N GLN A 57 -15.44 13.97 -4.72
CA GLN A 57 -15.09 12.55 -4.76
C GLN A 57 -13.62 12.30 -4.40
N LEU A 58 -12.69 13.11 -4.91
CA LEU A 58 -11.27 13.02 -4.56
C LEU A 58 -11.06 13.28 -3.06
N GLN A 59 -11.73 14.29 -2.50
CA GLN A 59 -11.65 14.60 -1.08
C GLN A 59 -12.24 13.47 -0.22
N ALA A 60 -13.38 12.90 -0.63
CA ALA A 60 -13.98 11.73 0.02
C ALA A 60 -13.06 10.51 -0.04
N TYR A 61 -12.47 10.24 -1.21
CA TYR A 61 -11.50 9.17 -1.41
C TYR A 61 -10.27 9.36 -0.52
N MET A 62 -9.72 10.56 -0.44
CA MET A 62 -8.53 10.83 0.38
C MET A 62 -8.82 10.74 1.88
N ARG A 63 -10.00 11.18 2.34
CA ARG A 63 -10.45 10.99 3.73
C ARG A 63 -10.66 9.52 4.08
N ALA A 64 -11.24 8.75 3.16
CA ALA A 64 -11.42 7.30 3.34
C ALA A 64 -10.09 6.53 3.23
N SER A 65 -9.13 7.06 2.49
CA SER A 65 -7.81 6.49 2.36
C SER A 65 -7.01 6.70 3.63
N PHE A 66 -6.69 5.60 4.30
CA PHE A 66 -5.94 5.65 5.55
C PHE A 66 -4.62 6.45 5.39
N ALA A 67 -3.83 6.17 4.34
CA ALA A 67 -2.54 6.81 4.11
C ALA A 67 -2.61 8.29 3.67
N LEU A 68 -3.71 8.72 3.05
CA LEU A 68 -3.84 10.08 2.49
C LEU A 68 -4.74 10.99 3.33
N SER A 69 -5.34 10.46 4.40
CA SER A 69 -6.31 11.13 5.26
C SER A 69 -5.77 12.41 5.92
N GLY A 70 -4.47 12.51 6.12
CA GLY A 70 -3.82 13.70 6.70
C GLY A 70 -3.63 14.86 5.72
N LEU A 71 -3.85 14.66 4.41
CA LEU A 71 -3.61 15.69 3.40
C LEU A 71 -4.78 16.66 3.31
N GLN A 72 -4.46 17.94 3.11
CA GLN A 72 -5.46 18.98 2.87
C GLN A 72 -5.53 19.26 1.37
N LEU A 73 -6.75 19.17 0.81
CA LEU A 73 -7.03 19.54 -0.58
C LEU A 73 -7.78 20.85 -0.64
N GLN A 74 -7.39 21.70 -1.58
CA GLN A 74 -8.07 22.93 -1.93
C GLN A 74 -8.18 23.03 -3.45
N LEU A 75 -9.33 23.52 -3.93
CA LEU A 75 -9.44 23.96 -5.31
C LEU A 75 -8.73 25.31 -5.42
N ALA A 76 -7.80 25.44 -6.36
CA ALA A 76 -7.10 26.68 -6.59
C ALA A 76 -7.15 27.05 -8.07
N GLU A 77 -6.98 28.33 -8.36
CA GLU A 77 -6.84 28.83 -9.71
C GLU A 77 -5.37 29.16 -9.98
N ARG A 78 -4.83 28.61 -11.07
CA ARG A 78 -3.47 28.90 -11.53
C ARG A 78 -3.50 29.80 -12.76
N PRO A 79 -2.78 30.93 -12.78
CA PRO A 79 -2.65 31.72 -13.99
C PRO A 79 -1.91 30.91 -15.07
N ILE A 80 -2.43 30.92 -16.30
CA ILE A 80 -1.75 30.31 -17.45
C ILE A 80 -0.58 31.22 -17.83
N THR A 81 0.63 30.67 -17.91
CA THR A 81 1.81 31.42 -18.35
C THR A 81 1.55 32.07 -19.72
N GLY A 82 1.64 33.40 -19.78
CA GLY A 82 1.38 34.18 -21.00
C GLY A 82 -0.09 34.51 -21.27
N SER A 83 -1.01 34.30 -20.33
CA SER A 83 -2.42 34.67 -20.47
C SER A 83 -2.99 35.27 -19.17
N THR A 84 -3.99 36.13 -19.30
CA THR A 84 -4.79 36.64 -18.17
C THR A 84 -5.81 35.62 -17.65
N LYS A 85 -5.93 34.46 -18.30
CA LYS A 85 -6.85 33.40 -17.91
C LYS A 85 -6.25 32.53 -16.81
N THR A 86 -7.09 32.14 -15.86
CA THR A 86 -6.78 31.13 -14.85
C THR A 86 -7.29 29.76 -15.29
N LYS A 87 -6.63 28.70 -14.84
CA LYS A 87 -7.08 27.31 -14.97
C LYS A 87 -7.36 26.72 -13.59
N PRO A 88 -8.44 25.93 -13.43
CA PRO A 88 -8.66 25.18 -12.20
C PRO A 88 -7.53 24.17 -12.00
N CYS A 89 -7.04 24.07 -10.77
CA CYS A 89 -6.03 23.11 -10.36
C CYS A 89 -6.32 22.60 -8.95
N VAL A 90 -5.80 21.41 -8.65
CA VAL A 90 -5.92 20.81 -7.32
C VAL A 90 -4.68 21.16 -6.53
N GLU A 91 -4.85 21.85 -5.43
CA GLU A 91 -3.78 22.19 -4.51
C GLU A 91 -3.80 21.22 -3.33
N VAL A 92 -2.65 20.59 -3.06
CA VAL A 92 -2.48 19.62 -1.97
C VAL A 92 -1.41 20.13 -1.01
N LEU A 93 -1.77 20.12 0.27
CA LEU A 93 -0.90 20.51 1.36
C LEU A 93 -0.64 19.32 2.28
N MET A 94 0.63 19.05 2.52
CA MET A 94 1.12 17.99 3.40
C MET A 94 1.81 18.60 4.62
N THR A 95 1.25 18.32 5.80
CA THR A 95 1.79 18.68 7.11
C THR A 95 2.75 17.60 7.64
N ALA A 96 3.43 17.86 8.76
CA ALA A 96 4.28 16.88 9.42
C ALA A 96 3.48 15.64 9.84
N ALA A 97 2.34 15.86 10.51
CA ALA A 97 1.45 14.78 10.91
C ALA A 97 0.98 13.91 9.71
N ALA A 98 0.64 14.54 8.58
CA ALA A 98 0.25 13.82 7.37
C ALA A 98 1.39 12.98 6.79
N ARG A 99 2.60 13.54 6.81
CA ARG A 99 3.80 12.87 6.32
C ARG A 99 4.21 11.69 7.21
N ASP A 100 4.15 11.86 8.53
CA ASP A 100 4.47 10.81 9.49
C ASP A 100 3.45 9.67 9.41
N LEU A 101 2.16 10.00 9.28
CA LEU A 101 1.10 9.03 9.07
C LEU A 101 1.33 8.23 7.79
N TYR A 102 1.72 8.89 6.69
CA TYR A 102 2.07 8.19 5.45
C TYR A 102 3.29 7.27 5.63
N ALA A 103 4.33 7.74 6.34
CA ALA A 103 5.55 6.97 6.60
C ALA A 103 5.30 5.72 7.46
N GLU A 104 4.40 5.81 8.45
CA GLU A 104 4.01 4.68 9.31
C GLU A 104 3.37 3.55 8.48
N LYS A 105 2.62 3.91 7.43
CA LYS A 105 1.86 2.95 6.60
C LYS A 105 2.61 2.49 5.38
N HIS A 106 3.55 3.29 4.88
CA HIS A 106 4.43 2.97 3.77
C HIS A 106 5.89 3.00 4.25
N PRO A 107 6.31 2.01 5.06
CA PRO A 107 7.67 1.96 5.59
C PRO A 107 8.72 1.83 4.49
N GLU A 108 8.36 1.37 3.29
CA GLU A 108 9.25 1.32 2.11
C GLU A 108 9.56 2.72 1.56
N ALA A 109 8.58 3.64 1.59
CA ALA A 109 8.77 5.03 1.17
C ALA A 109 9.69 5.79 2.16
N ALA A 110 9.58 5.47 3.45
CA ALA A 110 10.47 5.98 4.49
C ALA A 110 11.81 5.19 4.59
N GLY A 111 11.81 3.93 4.17
CA GLY A 111 12.87 2.93 4.35
C GLY A 111 14.05 3.06 3.40
N LYS A 112 13.92 3.85 2.33
CA LYS A 112 15.06 4.38 1.55
C LYS A 112 16.03 5.24 2.41
N ARG A 113 15.77 5.40 3.72
CA ARG A 113 16.62 6.05 4.73
C ARG A 113 17.58 5.13 5.51
N ARG A 114 17.70 3.85 5.19
CA ARG A 114 18.69 2.97 5.85
C ARG A 114 19.68 2.35 4.87
N SER A 115 20.38 3.19 4.10
CA SER A 115 21.74 2.84 3.71
C SER A 115 22.67 3.40 4.80
N PRO A 116 23.37 2.54 5.57
CA PRO A 116 24.44 3.02 6.43
C PRO A 116 25.51 3.66 5.55
N LEU A 117 26.04 4.77 6.03
CA LEU A 117 27.21 5.49 5.50
C LEU A 117 28.22 4.54 4.83
N SER A 118 28.33 4.63 3.51
CA SER A 118 29.58 4.35 2.80
C SER A 118 30.14 5.68 2.33
N LEU A 119 31.25 6.08 2.95
CA LEU A 119 32.22 6.98 2.34
C LEU A 119 32.61 6.40 0.96
N GLY A 120 32.55 7.22 -0.07
CA GLY A 120 33.04 6.88 -1.40
C GLY A 120 32.88 8.09 -2.31
N ASP A 121 34.00 8.73 -2.60
CA ASP A 121 34.20 9.87 -3.47
C ASP A 121 33.58 9.74 -4.87
N ASP A 122 33.17 10.90 -5.40
CA ASP A 122 33.37 11.44 -6.75
C ASP A 122 33.23 10.51 -7.98
N VAL A 123 32.25 10.83 -8.84
CA VAL A 123 32.41 11.22 -10.27
C VAL A 123 30.99 11.27 -10.88
N GLY A 124 30.70 12.38 -11.57
CA GLY A 124 29.40 12.70 -12.13
C GLY A 124 28.97 11.83 -13.31
N ASP A 125 27.68 11.94 -13.67
CA ASP A 125 27.22 12.37 -14.99
C ASP A 125 25.69 12.15 -15.12
N SER A 126 25.00 13.23 -15.49
CA SER A 126 23.69 13.35 -16.16
C SER A 126 22.46 12.52 -15.71
N LEU A 127 21.48 13.23 -15.13
CA LEU A 127 20.04 12.88 -15.18
C LEU A 127 19.28 13.90 -16.05
N PRO A 128 18.24 13.49 -16.80
CA PRO A 128 17.50 14.38 -17.70
C PRO A 128 16.62 15.37 -16.92
N ALA A 129 16.67 16.62 -17.37
CA ALA A 129 15.87 17.73 -16.90
C ALA A 129 14.37 17.46 -17.06
N LEU A 130 13.66 17.35 -15.94
CA LEU A 130 12.21 17.50 -15.87
C LEU A 130 11.90 18.89 -15.33
N GLY A 131 11.62 19.80 -16.27
CA GLY A 131 10.71 20.95 -16.15
C GLY A 131 10.90 21.89 -14.96
N ASP A 132 11.51 23.04 -15.24
CA ASP A 132 11.49 24.24 -14.40
C ASP A 132 10.11 24.57 -13.83
N HIS A 133 10.01 24.53 -12.50
CA HIS A 133 8.98 25.26 -11.76
C HIS A 133 9.68 26.14 -10.73
N THR A 134 9.88 27.39 -11.16
CA THR A 134 10.12 28.61 -10.40
C THR A 134 9.76 28.50 -8.93
N GLY A 135 10.80 28.37 -8.10
CA GLY A 135 10.72 28.74 -6.70
C GLY A 135 10.72 30.26 -6.62
N GLU A 136 9.59 30.87 -6.27
CA GLU A 136 9.61 32.19 -5.66
C GLU A 136 10.14 32.04 -4.22
N PRO A 137 11.26 32.66 -3.86
CA PRO A 137 11.67 32.81 -2.48
C PRO A 137 10.90 34.00 -1.87
N LEU A 138 10.13 33.76 -0.81
CA LEU A 138 9.65 34.85 0.04
C LEU A 138 10.86 35.50 0.71
N GLU A 139 11.03 36.79 0.44
CA GLU A 139 12.05 37.64 1.05
C GLU A 139 11.98 37.68 2.58
N PRO A 140 13.13 37.89 3.26
CA PRO A 140 13.21 38.01 4.70
C PRO A 140 12.93 39.45 5.17
N ALA A 141 12.13 39.59 6.23
CA ALA A 141 12.07 40.84 6.98
C ALA A 141 13.36 41.01 7.80
N ALA A 142 14.21 41.96 7.41
CA ALA A 142 15.23 42.55 8.28
C ALA A 142 14.54 43.52 9.26
N ALA A 143 14.84 43.47 10.56
CA ALA A 143 15.76 44.38 11.26
C ALA A 143 15.59 44.13 12.79
N THR A 144 16.53 44.25 13.74
CA THR A 144 17.95 44.62 13.77
C THR A 144 18.42 44.51 15.25
N LEU A 145 19.68 44.07 15.45
CA LEU A 145 20.63 44.28 16.58
C LEU A 145 20.22 44.03 18.05
N ALA A 146 20.97 43.15 18.73
CA ALA A 146 21.97 43.56 19.74
C ALA A 146 22.88 42.40 20.23
N ALA A 147 24.19 42.61 20.02
CA ALA A 147 25.36 42.27 20.84
C ALA A 147 25.52 40.90 21.58
N ALA A 148 26.52 40.13 21.12
CA ALA A 148 27.37 39.23 21.92
C ALA A 148 28.35 40.06 22.80
N PRO A 149 29.32 39.51 23.60
CA PRO A 149 29.80 38.12 23.69
C PRO A 149 30.21 37.62 25.11
N ALA A 150 30.57 36.33 25.23
CA ALA A 150 31.86 35.85 25.79
C ALA A 150 31.79 34.35 26.18
N THR A 151 32.64 33.55 25.53
CA THR A 151 33.18 32.26 26.04
C THR A 151 34.47 32.58 26.82
N PRO A 152 35.01 31.74 27.74
CA PRO A 152 35.75 30.52 27.33
C PRO A 152 35.83 29.32 28.32
N ALA A 153 36.24 28.17 27.75
CA ALA A 153 37.15 27.11 28.27
C ALA A 153 36.75 26.11 29.40
N ALA A 154 36.48 24.85 28.99
CA ALA A 154 37.23 23.57 29.19
C ALA A 154 37.92 23.21 30.55
N PRO A 155 38.50 22.00 30.74
CA PRO A 155 38.04 20.60 30.58
C PRO A 155 38.40 19.70 31.81
N SER A 156 37.95 18.44 31.88
CA SER A 156 38.61 17.26 32.55
C SER A 156 37.68 16.03 32.50
N ALA A 157 37.97 14.96 31.75
CA ALA A 157 38.86 13.84 32.06
C ALA A 157 38.47 13.00 33.30
N THR A 158 38.07 11.73 33.12
CA THR A 158 38.82 10.53 33.59
C THR A 158 37.99 9.22 33.60
N LYS A 159 38.49 8.26 32.80
CA LYS A 159 38.53 6.78 32.89
C LYS A 159 37.81 6.01 34.02
N ARG A 160 37.28 4.84 33.62
CA ARG A 160 37.42 3.46 34.18
C ARG A 160 36.06 2.74 34.08
N ARG A 161 35.91 1.45 33.79
CA ARG A 161 36.81 0.31 33.53
C ARG A 161 35.91 -0.86 33.09
N LEU A 162 36.38 -1.66 32.13
CA LEU A 162 35.89 -3.02 31.76
C LEU A 162 35.75 -3.91 33.00
N GLU A 163 34.72 -4.77 33.09
CA GLU A 163 34.92 -6.20 33.37
C GLU A 163 33.88 -7.06 32.64
N ALA A 164 34.36 -8.20 32.16
CA ALA A 164 33.68 -9.21 31.37
C ALA A 164 33.49 -10.49 32.21
N ALA A 165 32.43 -11.25 31.92
CA ALA A 165 32.36 -12.70 32.12
C ALA A 165 31.18 -13.21 31.27
N THR A 166 31.38 -13.83 30.11
CA THR A 166 31.72 -15.25 29.85
C THR A 166 30.62 -16.24 30.26
N GLY A 167 30.05 -16.96 29.28
CA GLY A 167 29.43 -18.28 29.51
C GLY A 167 28.11 -18.57 28.79
N THR A 168 28.19 -19.20 27.61
CA THR A 168 27.11 -19.74 26.75
C THR A 168 26.79 -21.24 27.11
N PRO A 169 25.90 -21.97 26.38
CA PRO A 169 24.44 -22.28 26.51
C PRO A 169 24.15 -23.76 26.98
N PRO A 170 23.08 -24.50 26.58
CA PRO A 170 21.59 -24.34 26.57
C PRO A 170 20.86 -25.41 27.45
N PRO A 171 19.50 -25.45 27.51
CA PRO A 171 18.82 -26.67 27.02
C PRO A 171 17.40 -26.51 26.39
N LYS A 172 17.14 -27.42 25.44
CA LYS A 172 15.91 -28.13 24.98
C LYS A 172 14.50 -27.50 25.06
N ARG A 173 13.86 -27.53 23.88
CA ARG A 173 12.42 -27.66 23.54
C ARG A 173 11.50 -28.13 24.69
N VAL A 174 10.43 -27.37 24.92
CA VAL A 174 9.08 -27.88 25.22
C VAL A 174 8.04 -26.98 24.54
N SER A 175 7.07 -27.60 23.88
CA SER A 175 5.91 -26.98 23.26
C SER A 175 4.89 -26.50 24.30
N ALA A 176 4.34 -25.30 24.13
CA ALA A 176 3.01 -24.86 24.58
C ALA A 176 2.66 -23.59 23.79
N SER A 177 1.68 -23.61 22.89
CA SER A 177 0.27 -23.29 23.21
C SER A 177 0.15 -22.05 24.11
N GLY A 178 -0.17 -20.92 23.49
CA GLY A 178 -0.36 -19.64 24.14
C GLY A 178 -0.85 -18.63 23.13
N ALA A 179 -2.18 -18.54 23.01
CA ALA A 179 -2.88 -17.50 22.29
C ALA A 179 -2.55 -16.10 22.87
N ALA A 180 -2.89 -15.09 22.07
CA ALA A 180 -2.85 -13.66 22.39
C ALA A 180 -1.50 -12.95 22.22
N ALA A 181 -1.03 -12.90 20.97
CA ALA A 181 -0.51 -11.63 20.45
C ALA A 181 -1.59 -11.06 19.52
N VAL A 182 -2.49 -10.27 20.11
CA VAL A 182 -3.37 -9.37 19.37
C VAL A 182 -2.47 -8.31 18.73
N SER A 183 -1.92 -8.64 17.55
CA SER A 183 -1.49 -7.62 16.60
C SER A 183 -2.74 -6.86 16.21
N GLN A 184 -2.79 -5.58 16.55
CA GLN A 184 -3.80 -4.64 16.05
C GLN A 184 -3.80 -4.69 14.52
N GLN A 185 -4.74 -5.46 13.95
CA GLN A 185 -4.94 -5.56 12.52
C GLN A 185 -5.53 -4.24 12.03
N LEU A 186 -4.72 -3.43 11.36
CA LEU A 186 -5.26 -2.53 10.35
C LEU A 186 -5.90 -3.42 9.28
N GLY A 187 -7.22 -3.33 9.14
CA GLY A 187 -7.97 -4.15 8.19
C GLY A 187 -7.46 -3.94 6.77
N SER A 188 -7.25 -5.05 6.05
CA SER A 188 -6.86 -4.99 4.64
C SER A 188 -7.96 -4.28 3.83
N VAL A 189 -7.59 -3.47 2.83
CA VAL A 189 -8.58 -2.85 1.92
C VAL A 189 -9.49 -3.91 1.28
N TRP A 190 -8.95 -5.11 1.09
CA TRP A 190 -9.66 -6.27 0.59
C TRP A 190 -10.71 -6.83 1.55
N GLU A 191 -10.65 -6.54 2.86
CA GLU A 191 -11.68 -6.93 3.83
C GLU A 191 -13.03 -6.31 3.51
N SER A 192 -13.03 -5.08 2.99
CA SER A 192 -14.25 -4.36 2.60
C SER A 192 -14.94 -4.91 1.35
N VAL A 193 -14.26 -5.76 0.56
CA VAL A 193 -14.82 -6.31 -0.68
C VAL A 193 -15.94 -7.29 -0.33
N PRO A 194 -17.18 -7.09 -0.82
CA PRO A 194 -18.27 -8.01 -0.54
C PRO A 194 -18.01 -9.38 -1.22
N PRO A 195 -18.43 -10.49 -0.60
CA PRO A 195 -18.36 -11.80 -1.24
C PRO A 195 -19.24 -11.84 -2.48
N HIS A 196 -18.73 -12.46 -3.55
CA HIS A 196 -19.51 -12.76 -4.73
C HIS A 196 -20.44 -13.95 -4.45
N LEU A 197 -21.64 -13.95 -5.02
CA LEU A 197 -22.54 -15.10 -4.92
C LEU A 197 -22.07 -16.15 -5.92
N VAL A 198 -21.57 -17.28 -5.42
CA VAL A 198 -21.17 -18.40 -6.29
C VAL A 198 -22.39 -19.28 -6.57
N PRO A 199 -22.90 -19.36 -7.82
CA PRO A 199 -24.07 -20.17 -8.15
C PRO A 199 -23.87 -21.63 -7.78
N LEU A 200 -24.89 -22.28 -7.22
CA LEU A 200 -24.83 -23.72 -6.90
C LEU A 200 -24.60 -24.55 -8.17
N GLY A 201 -23.87 -25.66 -8.04
CA GLY A 201 -23.51 -26.53 -9.17
C GLY A 201 -22.12 -26.28 -9.75
N LEU A 202 -21.73 -27.10 -10.73
CA LEU A 202 -20.38 -27.09 -11.31
C LEU A 202 -20.10 -25.81 -12.11
N GLU A 203 -21.12 -25.23 -12.74
CA GLU A 203 -21.00 -24.02 -13.56
C GLU A 203 -20.44 -22.85 -12.77
N GLY A 204 -20.98 -22.57 -11.58
CA GLY A 204 -20.47 -21.48 -10.74
C GLY A 204 -19.03 -21.70 -10.26
N LEU A 205 -18.58 -22.95 -10.11
CA LEU A 205 -17.18 -23.25 -9.78
C LEU A 205 -16.26 -23.13 -11.00
N CYS A 206 -16.74 -23.46 -12.19
CA CYS A 206 -16.01 -23.23 -13.44
C CYS A 206 -15.84 -21.73 -13.72
N GLU A 207 -16.91 -20.95 -13.53
CA GLU A 207 -16.87 -19.48 -13.64
C GLU A 207 -15.90 -18.88 -12.62
N ALA A 208 -16.00 -19.28 -11.35
CA ALA A 208 -15.07 -18.86 -10.32
C ALA A 208 -13.62 -19.15 -10.71
N ARG A 209 -13.32 -20.35 -11.25
CA ARG A 209 -11.98 -20.70 -11.73
C ARG A 209 -11.52 -19.74 -12.84
N GLU A 210 -12.36 -19.50 -13.83
CA GLU A 210 -12.01 -18.65 -14.98
C GLU A 210 -11.68 -17.21 -14.54
N ILE A 211 -12.46 -16.66 -13.62
CA ILE A 211 -12.20 -15.33 -13.05
C ILE A 211 -10.91 -15.31 -12.24
N LEU A 212 -10.66 -16.34 -11.43
CA LEU A 212 -9.41 -16.46 -10.66
C LEU A 212 -8.18 -16.55 -11.57
N ASP A 213 -8.27 -17.30 -12.67
CA ASP A 213 -7.19 -17.42 -13.66
C ASP A 213 -6.97 -16.10 -14.42
N LEU A 214 -8.05 -15.38 -14.75
CA LEU A 214 -7.98 -14.08 -15.43
C LEU A 214 -7.33 -13.03 -14.53
N GLY A 215 -7.66 -13.02 -13.24
CA GLY A 215 -7.08 -12.11 -12.26
C GLY A 215 -5.56 -12.25 -12.14
N GLN A 216 -5.02 -13.48 -12.28
CA GLN A 216 -3.57 -13.71 -12.24
C GLN A 216 -2.85 -13.29 -13.53
N LYS A 217 -3.51 -13.43 -14.68
CA LYS A 217 -2.92 -13.08 -15.99
C LYS A 217 -2.90 -11.58 -16.24
N THR A 218 -3.71 -10.81 -15.51
CA THR A 218 -3.82 -9.38 -15.70
C THR A 218 -2.73 -8.67 -14.91
N SER A 219 -1.66 -8.25 -15.59
CA SER A 219 -0.39 -7.88 -14.96
C SER A 219 -0.22 -6.40 -14.63
N SER A 220 -1.03 -5.48 -15.18
CA SER A 220 -0.88 -4.05 -14.88
C SER A 220 -2.14 -3.20 -15.10
N GLY A 221 -2.13 -2.01 -14.48
CA GLY A 221 -3.16 -0.99 -14.65
C GLY A 221 -4.45 -1.24 -13.88
N MET A 222 -5.49 -0.45 -14.20
CA MET A 222 -6.79 -0.51 -13.53
C MET A 222 -7.52 -1.83 -13.79
N ALA A 223 -7.29 -2.44 -14.96
CA ALA A 223 -7.82 -3.76 -15.28
C ALA A 223 -7.31 -4.81 -14.28
N ALA A 224 -6.01 -4.75 -13.91
CA ALA A 224 -5.44 -5.67 -12.93
C ALA A 224 -6.06 -5.48 -11.54
N LEU A 225 -6.20 -4.25 -11.07
CA LEU A 225 -6.82 -3.96 -9.77
C LEU A 225 -8.31 -4.36 -9.73
N LYS A 226 -9.06 -4.14 -10.82
CA LYS A 226 -10.46 -4.58 -10.92
C LYS A 226 -10.55 -6.10 -10.92
N ALA A 227 -9.71 -6.78 -11.69
CA ALA A 227 -9.66 -8.23 -11.74
C ALA A 227 -9.21 -8.85 -10.40
N GLU A 228 -8.29 -8.20 -9.69
CA GLU A 228 -7.86 -8.59 -8.33
C GLU A 228 -9.01 -8.42 -7.33
N LYS A 229 -9.75 -7.29 -7.39
CA LYS A 229 -10.94 -7.08 -6.57
C LYS A 229 -12.03 -8.11 -6.84
N GLU A 230 -12.26 -8.42 -8.11
CA GLU A 230 -13.23 -9.41 -8.53
C GLU A 230 -12.82 -10.81 -8.04
N ALA A 231 -11.56 -11.20 -8.24
CA ALA A 231 -11.00 -12.45 -7.72
C ALA A 231 -11.14 -12.57 -6.20
N VAL A 232 -10.89 -11.49 -5.44
CA VAL A 232 -11.10 -11.48 -3.99
C VAL A 232 -12.57 -11.69 -3.63
N ALA A 233 -13.50 -11.05 -4.35
CA ALA A 233 -14.94 -11.26 -4.13
C ALA A 233 -15.30 -12.74 -4.36
N TRP A 234 -14.77 -13.36 -5.42
CA TRP A 234 -14.97 -14.79 -5.70
C TRP A 234 -14.33 -15.70 -4.63
N LEU A 235 -13.11 -15.42 -4.17
CA LEU A 235 -12.48 -16.17 -3.07
C LEU A 235 -13.33 -16.13 -1.79
N LYS A 236 -13.87 -14.96 -1.43
CA LYS A 236 -14.78 -14.85 -0.29
C LYS A 236 -16.09 -15.60 -0.51
N GLY A 237 -16.64 -15.51 -1.72
CA GLY A 237 -17.84 -16.28 -2.11
C GLY A 237 -17.64 -17.78 -1.98
N LEU A 238 -16.49 -18.29 -2.44
CA LEU A 238 -16.11 -19.69 -2.32
C LEU A 238 -15.95 -20.13 -0.85
N ALA A 239 -15.53 -19.24 0.04
CA ALA A 239 -15.41 -19.54 1.46
C ALA A 239 -16.78 -19.73 2.15
N CYS A 240 -17.84 -19.16 1.58
CA CYS A 240 -19.21 -19.34 2.05
C CYS A 240 -19.91 -20.55 1.46
N ARG A 241 -19.25 -21.29 0.55
CA ARG A 241 -19.84 -22.39 -0.20
C ARG A 241 -19.20 -23.72 0.19
N GLU A 242 -20.03 -24.75 0.35
CA GLU A 242 -19.56 -26.12 0.46
C GLU A 242 -19.07 -26.62 -0.91
N VAL A 243 -17.83 -27.10 -0.95
CA VAL A 243 -17.18 -27.64 -2.16
C VAL A 243 -16.70 -29.05 -1.85
N THR A 244 -17.21 -30.03 -2.58
CA THR A 244 -16.88 -31.45 -2.36
C THR A 244 -15.59 -31.85 -3.06
N ALA A 245 -15.00 -33.01 -2.72
CA ALA A 245 -13.81 -33.47 -3.44
C ALA A 245 -14.13 -33.82 -4.92
N ALA A 246 -15.35 -34.24 -5.21
CA ALA A 246 -15.81 -34.48 -6.58
C ALA A 246 -15.81 -33.19 -7.42
N ASP A 247 -16.29 -32.09 -6.83
CA ASP A 247 -16.29 -30.77 -7.48
C ASP A 247 -14.85 -30.30 -7.77
N LEU A 248 -13.96 -30.45 -6.78
CA LEU A 248 -12.55 -30.07 -6.90
C LEU A 248 -11.82 -30.87 -7.99
N ARG A 249 -12.11 -32.18 -8.12
CA ARG A 249 -11.58 -33.04 -9.19
C ARG A 249 -12.02 -32.56 -10.57
N THR A 250 -13.30 -32.25 -10.68
CA THR A 250 -13.95 -31.96 -11.96
C THR A 250 -13.55 -30.58 -12.47
N THR A 251 -13.64 -29.57 -11.60
CA THR A 251 -13.41 -28.17 -11.99
C THR A 251 -11.94 -27.76 -11.97
N ARG A 252 -11.12 -28.44 -11.16
CA ARG A 252 -9.72 -28.08 -10.87
C ARG A 252 -9.55 -26.68 -10.26
N ILE A 253 -10.60 -26.11 -9.68
CA ILE A 253 -10.58 -24.77 -9.06
C ILE A 253 -9.52 -24.66 -7.94
N GLY A 254 -9.21 -25.76 -7.26
CA GLY A 254 -8.15 -25.80 -6.24
C GLY A 254 -6.77 -25.41 -6.77
N LEU A 255 -6.48 -25.62 -8.06
CA LEU A 255 -5.22 -25.19 -8.67
C LEU A 255 -5.17 -23.67 -8.83
N ALA A 256 -6.25 -23.07 -9.31
CA ALA A 256 -6.38 -21.62 -9.44
C ALA A 256 -6.22 -20.94 -8.06
N VAL A 257 -6.94 -21.42 -7.04
CA VAL A 257 -6.82 -20.91 -5.66
C VAL A 257 -5.41 -21.11 -5.09
N ASN A 258 -4.70 -22.18 -5.46
CA ASN A 258 -3.35 -22.43 -4.96
C ASN A 258 -2.33 -21.40 -5.45
N GLU A 259 -2.49 -20.89 -6.67
CA GLU A 259 -1.65 -19.82 -7.17
C GLU A 259 -1.89 -18.48 -6.43
N TRP A 260 -3.12 -18.21 -5.99
CA TRP A 260 -3.45 -17.05 -5.15
C TRP A 260 -2.81 -17.08 -3.75
N ARG A 261 -2.25 -18.21 -3.29
CA ARG A 261 -1.47 -18.25 -2.04
C ARG A 261 -0.13 -17.51 -2.13
N LYS A 262 0.38 -17.30 -3.35
CA LYS A 262 1.63 -16.58 -3.61
C LYS A 262 1.39 -15.07 -3.77
N HIS A 263 0.16 -14.62 -3.54
CA HIS A 263 -0.21 -13.23 -3.74
C HIS A 263 0.58 -12.31 -2.80
N ARG A 264 0.97 -11.13 -3.32
CA ARG A 264 1.78 -10.14 -2.58
C ARG A 264 1.08 -9.60 -1.33
N GLU A 265 -0.25 -9.57 -1.37
CA GLU A 265 -1.07 -9.05 -0.29
C GLU A 265 -1.42 -10.19 0.70
N PRO A 266 -1.06 -10.05 2.00
CA PRO A 266 -1.19 -11.13 2.98
C PRO A 266 -2.62 -11.60 3.26
N TYR A 267 -3.61 -10.71 3.21
CA TYR A 267 -5.01 -11.06 3.43
C TYR A 267 -5.53 -11.95 2.30
N VAL A 268 -5.25 -11.62 1.04
CA VAL A 268 -5.62 -12.44 -0.13
C VAL A 268 -4.92 -13.80 -0.08
N ALA A 269 -3.62 -13.81 0.23
CA ALA A 269 -2.87 -15.05 0.41
C ALA A 269 -3.43 -15.90 1.56
N GLY A 270 -3.83 -15.25 2.66
CA GLY A 270 -4.47 -15.87 3.82
C GLY A 270 -5.83 -16.49 3.49
N LEU A 271 -6.68 -15.78 2.75
CA LEU A 271 -7.98 -16.30 2.27
C LEU A 271 -7.80 -17.56 1.43
N ALA A 272 -6.89 -17.52 0.44
CA ALA A 272 -6.59 -18.66 -0.40
C ALA A 272 -6.02 -19.85 0.40
N PHE A 273 -5.17 -19.56 1.40
CA PHE A 273 -4.62 -20.58 2.28
C PHE A 273 -5.69 -21.27 3.13
N SER A 274 -6.61 -20.51 3.74
CA SER A 274 -7.70 -21.04 4.55
C SER A 274 -8.61 -21.94 3.72
N LEU A 275 -9.06 -21.47 2.56
CA LEU A 275 -9.87 -22.27 1.62
C LEU A 275 -9.21 -23.61 1.28
N LEU A 276 -7.93 -23.60 0.94
CA LEU A 276 -7.21 -24.82 0.58
C LEU A 276 -6.98 -25.75 1.77
N THR A 277 -6.91 -25.21 2.98
CA THR A 277 -6.81 -26.01 4.20
C THR A 277 -8.13 -26.75 4.45
N ASP A 278 -9.25 -26.05 4.33
CA ASP A 278 -10.59 -26.61 4.49
C ASP A 278 -10.87 -27.68 3.42
N TRP A 279 -10.61 -27.36 2.16
CA TRP A 279 -10.80 -28.29 1.05
C TRP A 279 -9.91 -29.53 1.13
N LYS A 280 -8.66 -29.40 1.60
CA LYS A 280 -7.80 -30.57 1.86
C LYS A 280 -8.31 -31.42 3.01
N ALA A 281 -8.89 -30.82 4.04
CA ALA A 281 -9.50 -31.56 5.14
C ALA A 281 -10.70 -32.37 4.64
N SER A 282 -11.62 -31.75 3.89
CA SER A 282 -12.77 -32.43 3.28
C SER A 282 -12.34 -33.55 2.35
N TRP A 283 -11.34 -33.30 1.50
CA TRP A 283 -10.80 -34.32 0.60
C TRP A 283 -10.25 -35.56 1.34
N ARG A 284 -9.51 -35.35 2.44
CA ARG A 284 -8.96 -36.46 3.25
C ARG A 284 -10.06 -37.23 3.98
N GLN A 285 -11.09 -36.55 4.46
CA GLN A 285 -12.23 -37.19 5.10
C GLN A 285 -12.99 -38.09 4.11
N GLU A 286 -13.22 -37.62 2.88
CA GLU A 286 -13.89 -38.40 1.84
C GLU A 286 -13.08 -39.66 1.45
N GLN A 287 -11.75 -39.56 1.35
CA GLN A 287 -10.91 -40.74 1.07
C GLN A 287 -10.92 -41.77 2.21
N LYS A 288 -10.93 -41.31 3.47
CA LYS A 288 -11.05 -42.21 4.62
C LYS A 288 -12.43 -42.89 4.66
N GLY A 289 -13.50 -42.16 4.37
CA GLY A 289 -14.85 -42.72 4.25
C GLY A 289 -14.97 -43.75 3.13
N ALA A 290 -14.39 -43.48 1.96
CA ALA A 290 -14.37 -44.41 0.83
C ALA A 290 -13.55 -45.68 1.13
N ALA A 291 -12.46 -45.57 1.89
CA ALA A 291 -11.66 -46.73 2.30
C ALA A 291 -12.39 -47.61 3.33
N VAL A 292 -13.21 -47.02 4.20
CA VAL A 292 -14.02 -47.76 5.20
C VAL A 292 -15.27 -48.39 4.57
N ALA A 293 -15.83 -47.78 3.51
CA ALA A 293 -17.00 -48.30 2.79
C ALA A 293 -16.68 -49.48 1.85
N ASN A 294 -15.41 -49.74 1.55
CA ASN A 294 -14.94 -50.92 0.82
C ASN A 294 -14.04 -51.79 1.73
N PRO A 295 -14.57 -52.45 2.77
CA PRO A 295 -13.85 -53.56 3.37
C PRO A 295 -13.84 -54.68 2.33
N SER A 296 -12.66 -54.95 1.77
CA SER A 296 -12.45 -56.07 0.87
C SER A 296 -13.07 -57.34 1.48
N CYS A 297 -14.11 -57.88 0.84
CA CYS A 297 -14.52 -59.26 1.04
C CYS A 297 -13.31 -60.12 0.69
N SER A 298 -12.59 -60.57 1.73
CA SER A 298 -11.64 -61.69 1.65
C SER A 298 -12.35 -62.94 2.11
#